data_AF-A0A316CBJ7-F1
#
_entry.id   AF-A0A316CBJ7-F1
#
_cell.length_a   1.000
_cell.length_b   1.000
_cell.length_c   1.000
_cell.angle_alpha   90.00
_cell.angle_beta   90.00
_cell.angle_gamma   90.00
#
_symmetry.space_group_name_H-M   'P 1'
#
loop_
_entity.id
_entity.type
_entity.pdbx_description
1 polymer ?
#
loop_
_entity_poly.entity_id
_entity_poly.type
_entity_poly.pdbx_seq_one_letter_code
_entity_poly.pdbx_strand_id
1 'polypeptide(L)'
;MLKKRIAAMMLMAGSVLAAPGIGHAQEQTAPQAPAAQAPAMPQELSAPAGQQPMTATPTDIMPPDAPSTPNDNRPVAQQAPSALELPHNLSPWGMFMGADIVVKAVMIGLAFASLVTWTVWLAKSLELAAARHRARRALHVISKARTLADAGRALEARHDTGAALVHAARQEVELTQAALDHAGGDGLKERVGSRLSRIEAMAGRRMSRGTGVLATIGSTAPFVGLFGTVWGIMNSFIGISEAQTTNLAVVAPGIAEALLATALGLVAAIPAVVIYNVFARAITGYRQLLADASAGVERLVSRDLDFRSVRPRAVAAE
;
A
#
# COMPACT_ATOMS: atom_id res chain seq x y z
N MET A 1 16.96 16.38 -19.06
CA MET A 1 17.15 16.83 -17.67
C MET A 1 16.04 16.38 -16.70
N LEU A 2 14.77 16.32 -17.11
CA LEU A 2 13.64 15.92 -16.25
C LEU A 2 13.74 14.48 -15.68
N LYS A 3 14.20 13.51 -16.48
CA LYS A 3 14.45 12.12 -16.02
C LYS A 3 15.51 12.01 -14.91
N LYS A 4 16.56 12.86 -14.94
CA LYS A 4 17.59 12.91 -13.90
C LYS A 4 17.08 13.56 -12.61
N ARG A 5 16.20 14.58 -12.71
CA ARG A 5 15.59 15.25 -11.54
C ARG A 5 14.59 14.35 -10.81
N ILE A 6 13.79 13.56 -11.55
CA ILE A 6 12.88 12.57 -10.96
C ILE A 6 13.65 11.42 -10.29
N ALA A 7 14.77 10.97 -10.89
CA ALA A 7 15.64 9.97 -10.29
C ALA A 7 16.36 10.49 -9.02
N ALA A 8 16.77 11.76 -9.00
CA ALA A 8 17.38 12.40 -7.83
C ALA A 8 16.37 12.59 -6.68
N MET A 9 15.10 12.89 -6.99
CA MET A 9 14.04 13.00 -5.98
C MET A 9 13.67 11.63 -5.37
N MET A 10 13.79 10.54 -6.15
CA MET A 10 13.66 9.17 -5.63
C MET A 10 14.87 8.71 -4.78
N LEU A 11 16.05 9.31 -4.95
CA LEU A 11 17.25 8.98 -4.17
C LEU A 11 17.25 9.66 -2.79
N MET A 12 16.70 10.87 -2.67
CA MET A 12 16.60 11.59 -1.38
C MET A 12 15.54 10.99 -0.42
N ALA A 13 14.55 10.25 -0.93
CA ALA A 13 13.53 9.61 -0.10
C ALA A 13 13.92 8.20 0.41
N GLY A 14 15.09 7.67 0.01
CA GLY A 14 15.51 6.30 0.30
C GLY A 14 16.65 6.15 1.32
N SER A 15 17.07 7.23 1.99
CA SER A 15 18.32 7.27 2.77
C SER A 15 18.10 7.28 4.29
N VAL A 16 17.15 6.52 4.82
CA VAL A 16 17.07 6.30 6.27
C VAL A 16 16.76 4.82 6.56
N LEU A 17 17.64 4.24 7.39
CA LEU A 17 17.65 2.89 8.00
C LEU A 17 18.16 1.71 7.15
N ALA A 18 19.44 1.40 7.34
CA ALA A 18 19.98 0.05 7.24
C ALA A 18 20.75 -0.27 8.53
N ALA A 19 20.30 -1.28 9.28
CA ALA A 19 21.06 -1.97 10.32
C ALA A 19 20.99 -3.47 10.02
N PRO A 20 22.09 -4.25 10.15
CA PRO A 20 22.08 -5.66 9.86
C PRO A 20 21.77 -6.46 11.13
N GLY A 21 20.67 -7.22 11.13
CA GLY A 21 20.41 -8.28 12.10
C GLY A 21 20.40 -9.61 11.37
N ILE A 22 21.50 -10.35 11.47
CA ILE A 22 21.57 -11.76 11.06
C ILE A 22 20.92 -12.57 12.18
N GLY A 23 19.82 -13.25 11.88
CA GLY A 23 19.17 -14.21 12.78
C GLY A 23 18.88 -15.48 12.01
N HIS A 24 19.55 -16.57 12.40
CA HIS A 24 19.39 -17.91 11.83
C HIS A 24 17.96 -18.42 11.96
N ALA A 25 17.43 -18.97 10.87
CA ALA A 25 16.19 -19.74 10.88
C ALA A 25 16.45 -21.09 11.58
N GLN A 26 15.80 -21.29 12.73
CA GLN A 26 15.70 -22.60 13.37
C GLN A 26 14.29 -23.14 13.10
N GLU A 27 14.24 -24.28 12.44
CA GLU A 27 13.03 -25.04 12.17
C GLU A 27 12.58 -25.69 13.48
N GLN A 28 11.48 -25.17 14.05
CA GLN A 28 10.93 -25.65 15.31
C GLN A 28 9.64 -26.42 15.03
N THR A 29 9.72 -27.73 15.26
CA THR A 29 8.62 -28.70 15.18
C THR A 29 7.47 -28.31 16.12
N ALA A 30 6.26 -28.35 15.57
CA ALA A 30 5.01 -27.98 16.24
C ALA A 30 4.70 -28.89 17.45
N PRO A 31 4.36 -28.35 18.63
CA PRO A 31 3.69 -29.12 19.67
C PRO A 31 2.24 -29.39 19.30
N GLN A 32 1.82 -30.65 19.43
CA GLN A 32 0.44 -31.11 19.28
C GLN A 32 -0.47 -30.41 20.30
N ALA A 33 -1.60 -29.86 19.83
CA ALA A 33 -2.63 -29.24 20.66
C ALA A 33 -3.46 -30.31 21.41
N PRO A 34 -3.74 -30.15 22.71
CA PRO A 34 -4.76 -30.94 23.40
C PRO A 34 -6.15 -30.56 22.88
N ALA A 35 -7.01 -31.55 22.69
CA ALA A 35 -8.39 -31.38 22.24
C ALA A 35 -9.16 -30.39 23.13
N ALA A 36 -9.67 -29.30 22.53
CA ALA A 36 -10.50 -28.32 23.20
C ALA A 36 -11.92 -28.88 23.42
N GLN A 37 -12.30 -29.02 24.70
CA GLN A 37 -13.67 -29.16 25.14
C GLN A 37 -14.42 -27.84 24.88
N ALA A 38 -15.64 -27.94 24.35
CA ALA A 38 -16.51 -26.79 24.08
C ALA A 38 -16.89 -26.06 25.39
N PRO A 39 -16.77 -24.72 25.47
CA PRO A 39 -17.32 -23.98 26.61
C PRO A 39 -18.85 -23.94 26.52
N ALA A 40 -19.50 -24.33 27.61
CA ALA A 40 -20.93 -24.19 27.84
C ALA A 40 -21.35 -22.70 27.81
N MET A 41 -22.58 -22.46 27.36
CA MET A 41 -23.24 -21.15 27.33
C MET A 41 -23.22 -20.46 28.70
N PRO A 42 -23.04 -19.13 28.79
CA PRO A 42 -23.20 -18.42 30.05
C PRO A 42 -24.64 -18.51 30.56
N GLN A 43 -24.80 -19.05 31.77
CA GLN A 43 -26.03 -18.91 32.57
C GLN A 43 -26.24 -17.42 32.92
N GLU A 44 -27.47 -16.95 32.73
CA GLU A 44 -27.94 -15.67 33.25
C GLU A 44 -27.73 -15.61 34.77
N LEU A 45 -26.86 -14.69 35.21
CA LEU A 45 -26.75 -14.31 36.60
C LEU A 45 -27.93 -13.41 36.96
N SER A 46 -28.76 -13.92 37.86
CA SER A 46 -29.85 -13.27 38.55
C SER A 46 -29.41 -11.95 39.23
N ALA A 47 -30.15 -10.88 38.95
CA ALA A 47 -30.03 -9.59 39.64
C ALA A 47 -30.59 -9.68 41.08
N PRO A 48 -30.03 -8.94 42.07
CA PRO A 48 -30.66 -8.80 43.37
C PRO A 48 -31.86 -7.86 43.27
N ALA A 49 -33.00 -8.32 43.77
CA ALA A 49 -34.19 -7.50 43.98
C ALA A 49 -33.99 -6.55 45.16
N GLY A 50 -34.48 -5.30 45.02
CA GLY A 50 -34.85 -4.47 46.17
C GLY A 50 -34.55 -2.97 46.03
N GLN A 51 -35.47 -2.23 45.41
CA GLN A 51 -36.07 -0.98 45.94
C GLN A 51 -36.91 -0.31 44.84
N GLN A 52 -38.24 -0.37 45.00
CA GLN A 52 -39.21 0.39 44.21
C GLN A 52 -39.31 1.82 44.75
N PRO A 53 -39.38 2.86 43.90
CA PRO A 53 -39.88 4.17 44.31
C PRO A 53 -41.41 4.13 44.39
N MET A 54 -41.94 4.42 45.58
CA MET A 54 -43.37 4.56 45.82
C MET A 54 -43.92 5.79 45.07
N THR A 55 -44.91 5.58 44.20
CA THR A 55 -45.78 6.63 43.69
C THR A 55 -46.72 7.08 44.81
N ALA A 56 -46.48 8.26 45.37
CA ALA A 56 -47.42 8.94 46.26
C ALA A 56 -48.11 10.08 45.50
N THR A 57 -49.41 9.90 45.25
CA THR A 57 -50.34 10.94 44.79
C THR A 57 -50.56 11.94 45.93
N PRO A 58 -50.42 13.26 45.75
CA PRO A 58 -50.93 14.22 46.72
C PRO A 58 -52.37 14.59 46.36
N THR A 59 -53.31 14.12 47.17
CA THR A 59 -54.65 14.68 47.28
C THR A 59 -54.52 16.01 48.03
N ASP A 60 -54.76 17.13 47.35
CA ASP A 60 -54.68 18.46 47.95
C ASP A 60 -56.00 18.79 48.66
N ILE A 61 -55.91 18.97 49.99
CA ILE A 61 -57.00 19.38 50.88
C ILE A 61 -56.74 20.85 51.23
N MET A 62 -57.65 21.72 50.82
CA MET A 62 -57.63 23.14 51.12
C MET A 62 -57.97 23.44 52.59
N PRO A 63 -57.33 24.46 53.20
CA PRO A 63 -58.02 25.33 54.17
C PRO A 63 -57.84 26.84 53.86
N PRO A 64 -58.63 27.72 54.52
CA PRO A 64 -59.11 29.00 53.94
C PRO A 64 -58.32 30.27 54.30
N ASP A 65 -58.54 31.32 53.48
CA ASP A 65 -58.53 32.79 53.68
C ASP A 65 -58.05 33.33 55.06
N ALA A 66 -57.24 34.41 55.26
CA ALA A 66 -56.64 35.54 54.52
C ALA A 66 -55.69 36.27 55.55
N PRO A 67 -55.13 37.50 55.37
CA PRO A 67 -54.97 38.38 54.21
C PRO A 67 -53.52 38.89 53.96
N SER A 68 -53.38 39.51 52.80
CA SER A 68 -52.25 40.19 52.16
C SER A 68 -51.39 41.17 52.97
N THR A 69 -50.07 41.13 52.75
CA THR A 69 -49.18 42.31 52.73
C THR A 69 -48.41 42.37 51.40
N PRO A 70 -48.30 43.52 50.72
CA PRO A 70 -47.59 43.62 49.45
C PRO A 70 -46.11 43.90 49.71
N ASN A 71 -45.26 42.88 49.65
CA ASN A 71 -43.81 43.08 49.57
C ASN A 71 -43.36 43.11 48.10
N ASP A 72 -43.04 44.32 47.69
CA ASP A 72 -42.39 44.73 46.45
C ASP A 72 -41.00 44.09 46.34
N ASN A 73 -40.94 42.87 45.80
CA ASN A 73 -39.70 42.25 45.33
C ASN A 73 -39.81 42.06 43.82
N ARG A 74 -39.36 43.08 43.09
CA ARG A 74 -39.08 42.99 41.65
C ARG A 74 -38.31 41.69 41.37
N PRO A 75 -38.67 40.89 40.34
CA PRO A 75 -37.85 39.77 39.95
C PRO A 75 -36.52 40.35 39.48
N VAL A 76 -35.45 40.07 40.24
CA VAL A 76 -34.09 40.15 39.71
C VAL A 76 -34.13 39.25 38.49
N ALA A 77 -33.98 39.82 37.30
CA ALA A 77 -33.86 39.05 36.08
C ALA A 77 -32.75 38.04 36.31
N GLN A 78 -33.14 36.77 36.51
CA GLN A 78 -32.23 35.64 36.49
C GLN A 78 -31.54 35.77 35.13
N GLN A 79 -30.28 36.20 35.13
CA GLN A 79 -29.43 36.09 33.97
C GLN A 79 -29.48 34.61 33.61
N ALA A 80 -30.13 34.29 32.49
CA ALA A 80 -30.04 32.97 31.91
C ALA A 80 -28.55 32.59 31.89
N PRO A 81 -28.14 31.40 32.36
CA PRO A 81 -26.76 30.99 32.23
C PRO A 81 -26.39 31.19 30.76
N SER A 82 -25.39 32.04 30.53
CA SER A 82 -24.92 32.42 29.21
C SER A 82 -24.95 31.20 28.32
N ALA A 83 -25.70 31.30 27.21
CA ALA A 83 -25.77 30.27 26.20
C ALA A 83 -24.38 29.67 26.00
N LEU A 84 -24.28 28.33 26.06
CA LEU A 84 -23.09 27.53 25.76
C LEU A 84 -22.21 28.23 24.72
N GLU A 85 -21.26 29.05 25.20
CA GLU A 85 -20.14 29.44 24.37
C GLU A 85 -19.34 28.15 24.23
N LEU A 86 -19.48 27.51 23.07
CA LEU A 86 -18.53 26.55 22.55
C LEU A 86 -17.55 27.34 21.67
N PRO A 87 -16.54 28.06 22.21
CA PRO A 87 -15.47 28.61 21.41
C PRO A 87 -14.40 27.53 21.18
N HIS A 88 -14.82 26.33 20.80
CA HIS A 88 -13.90 25.34 20.26
C HIS A 88 -14.25 25.17 18.79
N ASN A 89 -13.41 25.78 17.95
CA ASN A 89 -13.49 25.63 16.51
C ASN A 89 -13.14 24.17 16.17
N LEU A 90 -14.15 23.29 16.18
CA LEU A 90 -14.07 21.87 15.80
C LEU A 90 -13.75 21.67 14.30
N SER A 91 -13.20 22.69 13.63
CA SER A 91 -12.59 22.48 12.33
C SER A 91 -11.38 21.56 12.46
N PRO A 92 -11.07 20.74 11.43
CA PRO A 92 -9.87 19.92 11.42
C PRO A 92 -8.58 20.71 11.67
N TRP A 93 -8.57 22.00 11.29
CA TRP A 93 -7.46 22.91 11.54
C TRP A 93 -7.33 23.28 13.02
N GLY A 94 -8.44 23.62 13.68
CA GLY A 94 -8.47 23.91 15.11
C GLY A 94 -8.04 22.70 15.94
N MET A 95 -8.54 21.51 15.58
CA MET A 95 -8.15 20.24 16.19
C MET A 95 -6.66 19.93 16.00
N PHE A 96 -6.11 20.18 14.81
CA PHE A 96 -4.68 20.00 14.60
C PHE A 96 -3.83 20.95 15.46
N MET A 97 -4.25 22.20 15.63
CA MET A 97 -3.52 23.16 16.46
C MET A 97 -3.61 22.84 17.96
N GLY A 98 -4.75 22.32 18.41
CA GLY A 98 -4.99 21.88 19.79
C GLY A 98 -4.25 20.59 20.18
N ALA A 99 -3.90 19.76 19.20
CA ALA A 99 -3.31 18.45 19.44
C ALA A 99 -1.95 18.44 20.14
N ASP A 100 -1.73 17.36 20.89
CA ASP A 100 -0.44 17.01 21.48
C ASP A 100 0.66 16.84 20.41
N ILE A 101 1.91 17.09 20.77
CA ILE A 101 3.05 17.05 19.83
C ILE A 101 3.20 15.68 19.16
N VAL A 102 2.91 14.59 19.87
CA VAL A 102 2.98 13.24 19.32
C VAL A 102 1.86 13.00 18.31
N VAL A 103 0.63 13.43 18.63
CA VAL A 103 -0.53 13.32 17.72
C VAL A 103 -0.29 14.16 16.47
N LYS A 104 0.25 15.39 16.60
CA LYS A 104 0.67 16.23 15.48
C LYS A 104 1.68 15.52 14.58
N ALA A 105 2.70 14.89 15.17
CA ALA A 105 3.70 14.14 14.42
C ALA A 105 3.09 12.95 13.65
N VAL A 106 2.16 12.22 14.27
CA VAL A 106 1.40 11.14 13.63
C VAL A 106 0.60 11.66 12.45
N MET A 107 -0.17 12.74 12.62
CA MET A 107 -1.00 13.33 11.56
C MET A 107 -0.15 13.84 10.38
N ILE A 108 0.97 14.53 10.65
CA ILE A 108 1.90 15.00 9.61
C ILE A 108 2.53 13.81 8.87
N GLY A 109 2.98 12.78 9.60
CA GLY A 109 3.55 11.58 9.01
C GLY A 109 2.57 10.85 8.08
N LEU A 110 1.31 10.72 8.48
CA LEU A 110 0.24 10.13 7.67
C LEU A 110 -0.08 10.99 6.44
N ALA A 111 -0.13 12.31 6.58
CA ALA A 111 -0.31 13.23 5.45
C ALA A 111 0.83 13.12 4.44
N PHE A 112 2.08 13.02 4.90
CA PHE A 112 3.24 12.79 4.05
C PHE A 112 3.17 11.43 3.35
N ALA A 113 2.80 10.34 4.06
CA ALA A 113 2.62 9.03 3.46
C ALA A 113 1.54 9.02 2.36
N SER A 114 0.46 9.78 2.54
CA SER A 114 -0.56 9.99 1.51
C SER A 114 0.03 10.69 0.28
N LEU A 115 0.80 11.76 0.45
CA LEU A 115 1.47 12.46 -0.65
C LEU A 115 2.44 11.54 -1.42
N VAL A 116 3.21 10.72 -0.71
CA VAL A 116 4.11 9.72 -1.32
C VAL A 116 3.30 8.72 -2.15
N THR A 117 2.17 8.23 -1.63
CA THR A 117 1.28 7.29 -2.33
C THR A 117 0.83 7.84 -3.68
N TRP A 118 0.32 9.08 -3.72
CA TRP A 118 -0.12 9.73 -4.96
C TRP A 118 1.03 10.02 -5.92
N THR A 119 2.19 10.42 -5.41
CA THR A 119 3.38 10.67 -6.23
C THR A 119 3.88 9.39 -6.91
N VAL A 120 3.96 8.29 -6.16
CA VAL A 120 4.37 7.00 -6.71
C VAL A 120 3.33 6.50 -7.70
N TRP A 121 2.03 6.66 -7.42
CA TRP A 121 0.96 6.30 -8.36
C TRP A 121 1.14 6.97 -9.73
N LEU A 122 1.32 8.29 -9.76
CA LEU A 122 1.48 9.01 -11.01
C LEU A 122 2.77 8.58 -11.75
N ALA A 123 3.90 8.55 -11.03
CA ALA A 123 5.19 8.19 -11.61
C ALA A 123 5.19 6.75 -12.18
N LYS A 124 4.65 5.78 -11.42
CA LYS A 124 4.61 4.38 -11.83
C LYS A 124 3.61 4.10 -12.94
N SER A 125 2.48 4.82 -12.96
CA SER A 125 1.51 4.72 -14.06
C SER A 125 2.16 5.06 -15.39
N LEU A 126 2.93 6.16 -15.46
CA LEU A 126 3.65 6.56 -16.67
C LEU A 126 4.79 5.61 -17.03
N GLU A 127 5.60 5.18 -16.05
CA GLU A 127 6.70 4.23 -16.28
C GLU A 127 6.19 2.91 -16.86
N LEU A 128 5.14 2.34 -16.25
CA LEU A 128 4.58 1.06 -16.63
C LEU A 128 3.82 1.13 -17.95
N ALA A 129 3.03 2.19 -18.19
CA ALA A 129 2.34 2.40 -19.46
C ALA A 129 3.34 2.48 -20.64
N ALA A 130 4.41 3.24 -20.47
CA ALA A 130 5.44 3.38 -21.50
C ALA A 130 6.20 2.06 -21.71
N ALA A 131 6.53 1.32 -20.64
CA ALA A 131 7.18 0.02 -20.75
C ALA A 131 6.29 -1.02 -21.44
N ARG A 132 5.00 -1.07 -21.07
CA ARG A 132 4.02 -1.97 -21.69
C ARG A 132 3.80 -1.67 -23.16
N HIS A 133 3.73 -0.39 -23.55
CA HIS A 133 3.61 0.00 -24.95
C HIS A 133 4.84 -0.45 -25.76
N ARG A 134 6.06 -0.24 -25.22
CA ARG A 134 7.29 -0.72 -25.87
C ARG A 134 7.35 -2.24 -26.00
N ALA A 135 7.00 -2.98 -24.94
CA ALA A 135 6.96 -4.45 -24.97
C ALA A 135 5.97 -5.00 -26.00
N ARG A 136 4.75 -4.45 -26.06
CA ARG A 136 3.75 -4.84 -27.09
C ARG A 136 4.26 -4.59 -28.50
N ARG A 137 4.89 -3.44 -28.74
CA ARG A 137 5.45 -3.11 -30.05
C ARG A 137 6.59 -4.07 -30.42
N ALA A 138 7.49 -4.38 -29.47
CA ALA A 138 8.54 -5.35 -29.70
C ALA A 138 7.98 -6.75 -30.00
N LEU A 139 7.00 -7.22 -29.23
CA LEU A 139 6.31 -8.49 -29.46
C LEU A 139 5.71 -8.54 -30.87
N HIS A 140 5.04 -7.47 -31.32
CA HIS A 140 4.48 -7.38 -32.67
C HIS A 140 5.54 -7.41 -33.79
N VAL A 141 6.71 -6.82 -33.55
CA VAL A 141 7.84 -6.88 -34.49
C VAL A 141 8.42 -8.29 -34.53
N ILE A 142 8.64 -8.92 -33.37
CA ILE A 142 9.17 -10.28 -33.25
C ILE A 142 8.21 -11.29 -33.89
N SER A 143 6.90 -11.17 -33.66
CA SER A 143 5.91 -12.09 -34.21
C SER A 143 5.77 -12.03 -35.73
N LYS A 144 6.06 -10.86 -36.33
CA LYS A 144 6.06 -10.66 -37.79
C LYS A 144 7.39 -11.00 -38.47
N ALA A 145 8.47 -11.14 -37.71
CA ALA A 145 9.79 -11.41 -38.28
C ALA A 145 9.86 -12.84 -38.86
N ARG A 146 10.55 -12.99 -40.00
CA ARG A 146 10.79 -14.29 -40.63
C ARG A 146 12.08 -14.94 -40.11
N THR A 147 13.06 -14.13 -39.71
CA THR A 147 14.33 -14.60 -39.14
C THR A 147 14.70 -13.78 -37.91
N LEU A 148 15.63 -14.29 -37.10
CA LEU A 148 16.19 -13.55 -35.99
C LEU A 148 16.93 -12.27 -36.47
N ALA A 149 17.57 -12.34 -37.64
CA ALA A 149 18.24 -11.20 -38.26
C ALA A 149 17.25 -10.08 -38.63
N ASP A 150 16.06 -10.41 -39.14
CA ASP A 150 15.01 -9.43 -39.45
C ASP A 150 14.51 -8.73 -38.19
N ALA A 151 14.23 -9.49 -37.14
CA ALA A 151 13.85 -8.93 -35.83
C ALA A 151 14.95 -8.02 -35.28
N GLY A 152 16.21 -8.42 -35.43
CA GLY A 152 17.37 -7.66 -35.02
C GLY A 152 17.47 -6.30 -35.71
N ARG A 153 17.34 -6.26 -37.04
CA ARG A 153 17.37 -5.01 -37.83
C ARG A 153 16.19 -4.10 -37.49
N ALA A 154 14.99 -4.67 -37.32
CA ALA A 154 13.79 -3.89 -37.00
C ALA A 154 13.82 -3.25 -35.60
N LEU A 155 14.64 -3.77 -34.67
CA LEU A 155 14.77 -3.28 -33.30
C LEU A 155 16.12 -2.61 -33.00
N GLU A 156 17.03 -2.50 -33.98
CA GLU A 156 18.42 -2.07 -33.78
C GLU A 156 18.57 -0.68 -33.16
N ALA A 157 17.75 0.29 -33.57
CA ALA A 157 17.79 1.65 -33.04
C ALA A 157 17.11 1.80 -31.65
N ARG A 158 16.69 0.70 -31.01
CA ARG A 158 15.90 0.71 -29.78
C ARG A 158 16.72 0.19 -28.60
N HIS A 159 16.59 0.88 -27.47
CA HIS A 159 17.22 0.52 -26.21
C HIS A 159 16.21 0.09 -25.15
N ASP A 160 15.21 -0.72 -25.55
CA ASP A 160 14.21 -1.26 -24.64
C ASP A 160 14.39 -2.77 -24.40
N THR A 161 13.64 -3.31 -23.43
CA THR A 161 13.77 -4.72 -23.03
C THR A 161 13.50 -5.68 -24.19
N GLY A 162 12.57 -5.35 -25.09
CA GLY A 162 12.28 -6.21 -26.25
C GLY A 162 13.46 -6.28 -27.22
N ALA A 163 14.13 -5.15 -27.47
CA ALA A 163 15.37 -5.14 -28.23
C ALA A 163 16.49 -5.93 -27.53
N ALA A 164 16.62 -5.79 -26.20
CA ALA A 164 17.60 -6.54 -25.43
C ALA A 164 17.44 -8.06 -25.54
N LEU A 165 16.19 -8.57 -25.59
CA LEU A 165 15.91 -10.00 -25.82
C LEU A 165 16.47 -10.47 -27.17
N VAL A 166 16.17 -9.73 -28.25
CA VAL A 166 16.64 -10.08 -29.60
C VAL A 166 18.16 -9.96 -29.71
N HIS A 167 18.76 -8.91 -29.15
CA HIS A 167 20.21 -8.74 -29.14
C HIS A 167 20.93 -9.86 -28.37
N ALA A 168 20.40 -10.27 -27.21
CA ALA A 168 20.98 -11.36 -26.44
C ALA A 168 20.94 -12.69 -27.20
N ALA A 169 19.85 -12.99 -27.89
CA ALA A 169 19.76 -14.18 -28.73
C ALA A 169 20.72 -14.13 -29.93
N ARG A 170 20.80 -12.99 -30.62
CA ARG A 170 21.75 -12.81 -31.74
C ARG A 170 23.19 -12.99 -31.30
N GLN A 171 23.56 -12.39 -30.17
CA GLN A 171 24.90 -12.53 -29.62
C GLN A 171 25.22 -13.99 -29.30
N GLU A 172 24.30 -14.74 -28.71
CA GLU A 172 24.52 -16.15 -28.38
C GLU A 172 24.66 -17.03 -29.64
N VAL A 173 23.86 -16.75 -30.69
CA VAL A 173 23.97 -17.40 -32.00
C VAL A 173 25.35 -17.15 -32.63
N GLU A 174 25.82 -15.90 -32.60
CA GLU A 174 27.12 -15.49 -33.13
C GLU A 174 28.28 -16.16 -32.39
N LEU A 175 28.24 -16.19 -31.06
CA LEU A 175 29.24 -16.86 -30.22
C LEU A 175 29.28 -18.39 -30.45
N THR A 176 28.15 -18.99 -30.80
CA THR A 176 28.04 -20.45 -31.01
C THR A 176 28.26 -20.85 -32.48
N GLN A 177 28.42 -19.89 -33.40
CA GLN A 177 28.34 -20.14 -34.85
C GLN A 177 29.31 -21.23 -35.34
N ALA A 178 30.53 -21.29 -34.80
CA ALA A 178 31.56 -22.28 -35.15
C ALA A 178 31.31 -23.68 -34.55
N ALA A 179 30.64 -23.74 -33.39
CA ALA A 179 30.34 -24.99 -32.70
C ALA A 179 29.04 -25.66 -33.20
N LEU A 180 28.14 -24.90 -33.83
CA LEU A 180 26.85 -25.40 -34.33
C LEU A 180 27.00 -26.56 -35.31
N ASP A 181 28.04 -26.55 -36.14
CA ASP A 181 28.24 -27.58 -37.17
C ASP A 181 28.71 -28.93 -36.57
N HIS A 182 29.18 -28.93 -35.31
CA HIS A 182 29.73 -30.11 -34.62
C HIS A 182 28.86 -30.60 -33.46
N ALA A 183 28.25 -29.68 -32.70
CA ALA A 183 27.52 -29.99 -31.47
C ALA A 183 25.98 -29.86 -31.60
N GLY A 184 25.48 -29.47 -32.78
CA GLY A 184 24.05 -29.29 -33.01
C GLY A 184 23.46 -28.03 -32.34
N GLY A 185 22.13 -27.89 -32.41
CA GLY A 185 21.41 -26.68 -32.00
C GLY A 185 20.87 -26.67 -30.57
N ASP A 186 20.81 -27.82 -29.88
CA ASP A 186 20.07 -27.95 -28.62
C ASP A 186 20.69 -27.14 -27.48
N GLY A 187 22.02 -27.21 -27.33
CA GLY A 187 22.73 -26.40 -26.33
C GLY A 187 22.61 -24.89 -26.57
N LEU A 188 22.46 -24.45 -27.83
CA LEU A 188 22.20 -23.05 -28.15
C LEU A 188 20.79 -22.64 -27.69
N LYS A 189 19.77 -23.46 -27.96
CA LYS A 189 18.39 -23.19 -27.52
C LYS A 189 18.31 -23.03 -26.00
N GLU A 190 18.98 -23.92 -25.25
CA GLU A 190 19.03 -23.85 -23.79
C GLU A 190 19.70 -22.55 -23.29
N ARG A 191 20.88 -22.18 -23.85
CA ARG A 191 21.58 -20.95 -23.46
C ARG A 191 20.80 -19.69 -23.81
N VAL A 192 20.14 -19.66 -24.97
CA VAL A 192 19.24 -18.57 -25.36
C VAL A 192 18.11 -18.47 -24.34
N GLY A 193 17.35 -19.54 -24.09
CA GLY A 193 16.24 -19.52 -23.14
C GLY A 193 16.66 -19.07 -21.74
N SER A 194 17.80 -19.55 -21.25
CA SER A 194 18.40 -19.12 -19.98
C SER A 194 18.69 -17.61 -19.95
N ARG A 195 19.31 -17.06 -21.01
CA ARG A 195 19.58 -15.61 -21.10
C ARG A 195 18.29 -14.79 -21.17
N LEU A 196 17.29 -15.21 -21.94
CA LEU A 196 16.02 -14.50 -22.08
C LEU A 196 15.27 -14.47 -20.75
N SER A 197 15.15 -15.60 -20.07
CA SER A 197 14.55 -15.71 -18.73
C SER A 197 15.21 -14.76 -17.72
N ARG A 198 16.56 -14.64 -17.76
CA ARG A 198 17.28 -13.69 -16.90
C ARG A 198 16.93 -12.23 -17.21
N ILE A 199 16.79 -11.87 -18.48
CA ILE A 199 16.40 -10.51 -18.91
C ILE A 199 14.98 -10.19 -18.45
N GLU A 200 14.04 -11.11 -18.62
CA GLU A 200 12.66 -10.97 -18.14
C GLU A 200 12.60 -10.76 -16.63
N ALA A 201 13.30 -11.61 -15.88
CA ALA A 201 13.33 -11.52 -14.42
C ALA A 201 13.91 -10.18 -13.95
N MET A 202 14.97 -9.70 -14.59
CA MET A 202 15.56 -8.38 -14.30
C MET A 202 14.59 -7.23 -14.64
N ALA A 203 13.92 -7.29 -15.78
CA ALA A 203 12.94 -6.28 -16.18
C ALA A 203 11.72 -6.25 -15.23
N GLY A 204 11.24 -7.43 -14.83
CA GLY A 204 10.17 -7.59 -13.85
C GLY A 204 10.53 -7.04 -12.48
N ARG A 205 11.73 -7.34 -11.97
CA ARG A 205 12.23 -6.78 -10.70
C ARG A 205 12.39 -5.26 -10.76
N ARG A 206 12.97 -4.73 -11.85
CA ARG A 206 13.14 -3.28 -12.05
C ARG A 206 11.79 -2.57 -12.00
N MET A 207 10.76 -3.15 -12.61
CA MET A 207 9.42 -2.55 -12.62
C MET A 207 8.77 -2.55 -11.23
N SER A 208 8.94 -3.62 -10.45
CA SER A 208 8.48 -3.73 -9.06
C SER A 208 9.20 -2.79 -8.08
N ARG A 209 10.36 -2.23 -8.44
CA ARG A 209 11.10 -1.35 -7.54
C ARG A 209 10.28 -0.09 -7.21
N GLY A 210 10.14 0.22 -5.93
CA GLY A 210 9.40 1.39 -5.43
C GLY A 210 7.92 1.16 -5.16
N THR A 211 7.31 0.06 -5.64
CA THR A 211 5.92 -0.27 -5.26
C THR A 211 5.83 -0.84 -3.84
N GLY A 212 6.94 -1.37 -3.29
CA GLY A 212 6.99 -1.87 -1.91
C GLY A 212 6.65 -0.82 -0.85
N VAL A 213 6.95 0.47 -1.11
CA VAL A 213 6.57 1.56 -0.21
C VAL A 213 5.06 1.65 -0.02
N LEU A 214 4.28 1.39 -1.07
CA LEU A 214 2.81 1.41 -0.98
C LEU A 214 2.28 0.23 -0.17
N ALA A 215 2.92 -0.94 -0.29
CA ALA A 215 2.57 -2.09 0.54
C ALA A 215 2.83 -1.78 2.02
N THR A 216 3.99 -1.20 2.33
CA THR A 216 4.34 -0.80 3.70
C THR A 216 3.34 0.23 4.24
N ILE A 217 3.12 1.34 3.53
CA ILE A 217 2.15 2.38 3.94
C ILE A 217 0.76 1.76 4.13
N GLY A 218 0.29 0.97 3.17
CA GLY A 218 -1.00 0.30 3.25
C GLY A 218 -1.15 -0.61 4.46
N SER A 219 -0.09 -1.31 4.86
CA SER A 219 -0.09 -2.19 6.03
C SER A 219 0.10 -1.46 7.36
N THR A 220 0.87 -0.37 7.42
CA THR A 220 1.28 0.25 8.68
C THR A 220 0.48 1.50 9.04
N ALA A 221 -0.02 2.26 8.06
CA ALA A 221 -0.75 3.50 8.30
C ALA A 221 -1.97 3.36 9.23
N PRO A 222 -2.78 2.28 9.17
CA PRO A 222 -3.88 2.10 10.13
C PRO A 222 -3.38 1.97 11.58
N PHE A 223 -2.27 1.25 11.79
CA PHE A 223 -1.69 1.07 13.13
C PHE A 223 -1.03 2.34 13.64
N VAL A 224 -0.43 3.15 12.76
CA VAL A 224 0.09 4.47 13.10
C VAL A 224 -1.05 5.42 13.52
N GLY A 225 -2.20 5.37 12.83
CA GLY A 225 -3.41 6.09 13.25
C GLY A 225 -3.96 5.61 14.60
N LEU A 226 -4.04 4.29 14.79
CA LEU A 226 -4.44 3.67 16.05
C LEU A 226 -3.54 4.09 17.22
N PHE A 227 -2.22 4.13 17.00
CA PHE A 227 -1.27 4.65 17.98
C PHE A 227 -1.61 6.10 18.36
N GLY A 228 -1.90 6.96 17.37
CA GLY A 228 -2.36 8.33 17.61
C GLY A 228 -3.63 8.40 18.47
N THR A 229 -4.62 7.53 18.23
CA THR A 229 -5.82 7.48 19.09
C THR A 229 -5.50 7.08 20.52
N VAL A 230 -4.71 6.02 20.71
CA VAL A 230 -4.39 5.51 22.05
C VAL A 230 -3.64 6.58 22.84
N TRP A 231 -2.70 7.27 22.20
CA TRP A 231 -1.95 8.35 22.82
C TRP A 231 -2.84 9.54 23.20
N GLY A 232 -3.69 10.01 22.29
CA GLY A 232 -4.57 11.16 22.56
C GLY A 232 -5.63 10.87 23.64
N ILE A 233 -6.19 9.66 23.66
CA ILE A 233 -7.12 9.23 24.71
C ILE A 233 -6.39 9.15 26.06
N MET A 234 -5.17 8.59 26.10
CA MET A 234 -4.35 8.56 27.32
C MET A 234 -4.11 9.97 27.88
N ASN A 235 -3.68 10.91 27.04
CA ASN A 235 -3.47 12.31 27.46
C ASN A 235 -4.77 12.99 27.92
N SER A 236 -5.90 12.66 27.31
CA SER A 236 -7.21 13.16 27.74
C SER A 236 -7.55 12.68 29.17
N PHE A 237 -7.28 11.41 29.48
CA PHE A 237 -7.47 10.88 30.85
C PHE A 237 -6.52 11.49 31.87
N ILE A 238 -5.27 11.77 31.51
CA ILE A 238 -4.33 12.49 32.37
C ILE A 238 -4.88 13.88 32.71
N GLY A 239 -5.43 14.60 31.73
CA GLY A 239 -6.05 15.92 31.94
C GLY A 239 -7.24 15.90 32.92
N ILE A 240 -8.07 14.84 32.90
CA ILE A 240 -9.15 14.66 33.91
C ILE A 240 -8.56 14.53 35.30
N SER A 241 -7.50 13.73 35.43
CA SER A 241 -6.88 13.45 36.72
C SER A 241 -6.23 14.71 37.33
N GLU A 242 -5.57 15.53 36.50
CA GLU A 242 -4.94 16.78 36.92
C GLU A 242 -5.97 17.87 37.24
N ALA A 243 -7.04 17.98 36.44
CA ALA A 243 -8.08 18.98 36.63
C ALA A 243 -9.07 18.63 37.77
N GLN A 244 -8.98 17.42 38.33
CA GLN A 244 -9.86 16.92 39.41
C GLN A 244 -11.36 17.12 39.14
N THR A 245 -11.75 17.14 37.86
CA THR A 245 -13.14 17.38 37.42
C THR A 245 -13.56 16.33 36.42
N THR A 246 -14.79 15.86 36.53
CA THR A 246 -15.42 14.93 35.57
C THR A 246 -16.10 15.64 34.41
N ASN A 247 -15.85 16.95 34.25
CA ASN A 247 -16.47 17.73 33.19
C ASN A 247 -15.98 17.26 31.80
N LEU A 248 -16.90 16.64 31.05
CA LEU A 248 -16.65 16.10 29.71
C LEU A 248 -16.21 17.15 28.70
N ALA A 249 -16.54 18.43 28.91
CA ALA A 249 -16.15 19.52 28.03
C ALA A 249 -14.62 19.69 27.94
N VAL A 250 -13.89 19.33 29.01
CA VAL A 250 -12.42 19.47 29.07
C VAL A 250 -11.70 18.43 28.20
N VAL A 251 -12.29 17.26 28.02
CA VAL A 251 -11.66 16.14 27.27
C VAL A 251 -12.20 15.92 25.87
N ALA A 252 -13.40 16.43 25.58
CA ALA A 252 -14.02 16.26 24.27
C ALA A 252 -13.09 16.65 23.09
N PRO A 253 -12.29 17.74 23.16
CA PRO A 253 -11.35 18.09 22.09
C PRO A 253 -10.25 17.04 21.87
N GLY A 254 -9.60 16.57 22.94
CA GLY A 254 -8.49 15.61 22.84
C GLY A 254 -8.93 14.23 22.31
N ILE A 255 -10.14 13.80 22.67
CA ILE A 255 -10.75 12.57 22.12
C ILE A 255 -11.07 12.75 20.64
N ALA A 256 -11.62 13.90 20.24
CA ALA A 256 -11.92 14.17 18.84
C ALA A 256 -10.64 14.18 17.98
N GLU A 257 -9.56 14.80 18.46
CA GLU A 257 -8.25 14.82 17.81
C GLU A 257 -7.64 13.43 17.67
N ALA A 258 -7.72 12.62 18.73
CA ALA A 258 -7.35 11.21 18.69
C ALA A 258 -8.09 10.50 17.55
N LEU A 259 -9.42 10.56 17.51
CA LEU A 259 -10.23 9.89 16.49
C LEU A 259 -9.88 10.34 15.06
N LEU A 260 -9.55 11.62 14.89
CA LEU A 260 -9.09 12.17 13.61
C LEU A 260 -7.78 11.50 13.14
N ALA A 261 -6.85 11.18 14.04
CA ALA A 261 -5.61 10.50 13.68
C ALA A 261 -5.85 9.10 13.06
N THR A 262 -6.80 8.33 13.63
CA THR A 262 -7.19 7.03 13.05
C THR A 262 -7.88 7.19 11.70
N ALA A 263 -8.77 8.18 11.56
CA ALA A 263 -9.41 8.47 10.28
C ALA A 263 -8.38 8.79 9.19
N LEU A 264 -7.37 9.61 9.50
CA LEU A 264 -6.26 9.91 8.58
C LEU A 264 -5.42 8.67 8.25
N GLY A 265 -5.24 7.77 9.22
CA GLY A 265 -4.57 6.48 9.02
C GLY A 265 -5.25 5.66 7.92
N LEU A 266 -6.58 5.54 7.97
CA LEU A 266 -7.38 4.85 6.95
C LEU A 266 -7.35 5.56 5.60
N VAL A 267 -7.45 6.90 5.59
CA VAL A 267 -7.39 7.70 4.37
C VAL A 267 -6.03 7.55 3.66
N ALA A 268 -4.93 7.39 4.39
CA ALA A 268 -3.62 7.11 3.82
C ALA A 268 -3.49 5.63 3.36
N ALA A 269 -4.02 4.68 4.14
CA ALA A 269 -3.85 3.25 3.90
C ALA A 269 -4.64 2.73 2.69
N ILE A 270 -5.93 3.09 2.59
CA ILE A 270 -6.84 2.52 1.60
C ILE A 270 -6.35 2.76 0.16
N PRO A 271 -6.01 4.00 -0.26
CA PRO A 271 -5.48 4.24 -1.59
C PRO A 271 -4.15 3.51 -1.82
N ALA A 272 -3.27 3.45 -0.82
CA ALA A 272 -1.97 2.78 -0.95
C ALA A 272 -2.13 1.28 -1.27
N VAL A 273 -3.02 0.58 -0.57
CA VAL A 273 -3.32 -0.84 -0.83
C VAL A 273 -3.92 -1.05 -2.21
N VAL A 274 -4.92 -0.25 -2.59
CA VAL A 274 -5.58 -0.36 -3.90
C VAL A 274 -4.57 -0.17 -5.03
N ILE A 275 -3.77 0.89 -4.95
CA ILE A 275 -2.78 1.22 -5.97
C ILE A 275 -1.67 0.16 -6.04
N TYR A 276 -1.21 -0.34 -4.89
CA TYR A 276 -0.25 -1.43 -4.84
C TYR A 276 -0.76 -2.67 -5.59
N ASN A 277 -2.00 -3.08 -5.33
CA ASN A 277 -2.61 -4.25 -5.97
C ASN A 277 -2.79 -4.08 -7.48
N VAL A 278 -3.17 -2.88 -7.92
CA VAL A 278 -3.25 -2.55 -9.35
C VAL A 278 -1.88 -2.68 -10.01
N PHE A 279 -0.83 -2.14 -9.41
CA PHE A 279 0.52 -2.27 -9.95
C PHE A 279 1.06 -3.69 -9.90
N ALA A 280 0.80 -4.44 -8.83
CA ALA A 280 1.20 -5.85 -8.74
C ALA A 280 0.62 -6.65 -9.92
N ARG A 281 -0.68 -6.49 -10.20
CA ARG A 281 -1.36 -7.13 -11.34
C ARG A 281 -0.82 -6.65 -12.68
N ALA A 282 -0.64 -5.35 -12.84
CA ALA A 282 -0.18 -4.77 -14.10
C ALA A 282 1.28 -5.13 -14.41
N ILE A 283 2.14 -5.29 -13.39
CA ILE A 283 3.51 -5.79 -13.51
C ILE A 283 3.52 -7.25 -13.94
N THR A 284 2.65 -8.08 -13.37
CA THR A 284 2.49 -9.47 -13.83
C THR A 284 2.11 -9.52 -15.31
N GLY A 285 1.15 -8.68 -15.74
CA GLY A 285 0.80 -8.57 -17.16
C GLY A 285 1.95 -8.07 -18.05
N TYR A 286 2.82 -7.20 -17.53
CA TYR A 286 4.05 -6.79 -18.24
C TYR A 286 5.06 -7.93 -18.36
N ARG A 287 5.25 -8.74 -17.31
CA ARG A 287 6.13 -9.92 -17.36
C ARG A 287 5.65 -10.93 -18.40
N GLN A 288 4.33 -11.19 -18.46
CA GLN A 288 3.76 -12.08 -19.47
C GLN A 288 4.02 -11.60 -20.90
N LEU A 289 3.88 -10.29 -21.16
CA LEU A 289 4.21 -9.73 -22.48
C LEU A 289 5.69 -9.90 -22.87
N LEU A 290 6.60 -9.89 -21.89
CA LEU A 290 8.02 -10.16 -22.15
C LEU A 290 8.26 -11.66 -22.41
N ALA A 291 7.61 -12.54 -21.65
CA ALA A 291 7.67 -13.98 -21.86
C ALA A 291 7.16 -14.37 -23.26
N ASP A 292 6.05 -13.77 -23.71
CA ASP A 292 5.55 -13.96 -25.08
C ASP A 292 6.57 -13.52 -26.13
N ALA A 293 7.27 -12.41 -25.87
CA ALA A 293 8.29 -11.89 -26.76
C ALA A 293 9.51 -12.82 -26.81
N SER A 294 9.97 -13.32 -25.66
CA SER A 294 11.07 -14.29 -25.56
C SER A 294 10.73 -15.60 -26.26
N ALA A 295 9.53 -16.15 -26.05
CA ALA A 295 9.06 -17.32 -26.77
C ALA A 295 9.03 -17.06 -28.29
N GLY A 296 8.67 -15.83 -28.71
CA GLY A 296 8.81 -15.40 -30.10
C GLY A 296 10.26 -15.48 -30.60
N VAL A 297 11.21 -14.98 -29.82
CA VAL A 297 12.65 -15.03 -30.15
C VAL A 297 13.17 -16.47 -30.21
N GLU A 298 12.79 -17.34 -29.27
CA GLU A 298 13.17 -18.75 -29.27
C GLU A 298 12.63 -19.47 -30.51
N ARG A 299 11.40 -19.18 -30.95
CA ARG A 299 10.86 -19.72 -32.21
C ARG A 299 11.66 -19.26 -33.43
N LEU A 300 12.10 -17.99 -33.46
CA LEU A 300 12.98 -17.49 -34.54
C LEU A 300 14.31 -18.24 -34.54
N VAL A 301 14.94 -18.41 -33.38
CA VAL A 301 16.21 -19.15 -33.23
C VAL A 301 16.03 -20.60 -33.68
N SER A 302 14.98 -21.29 -33.21
CA SER A 302 14.71 -22.68 -33.59
C SER A 302 14.51 -22.81 -35.10
N ARG A 303 13.70 -21.95 -35.70
CA ARG A 303 13.43 -21.97 -37.14
C ARG A 303 14.69 -21.69 -37.95
N ASP A 304 15.51 -20.72 -37.54
CA ASP A 304 16.76 -20.40 -38.23
C ASP A 304 17.77 -21.57 -38.16
N LEU A 305 17.78 -22.33 -37.05
CA LEU A 305 18.57 -23.56 -36.90
C LEU A 305 18.07 -24.70 -37.80
N ASP A 306 16.76 -24.90 -37.87
CA ASP A 306 16.15 -25.95 -38.72
C ASP A 306 16.44 -25.67 -40.21
N PHE A 307 16.38 -24.41 -40.66
CA PHE A 307 16.78 -24.07 -42.03
C PHE A 307 18.27 -24.27 -42.31
N ARG A 308 19.12 -24.18 -41.28
CA ARG A 308 20.56 -24.42 -41.40
C ARG A 308 20.86 -25.92 -41.53
N SER A 309 20.12 -26.79 -40.83
CA SER A 309 20.28 -28.25 -40.93
C SER A 309 19.75 -28.84 -42.25
N VAL A 310 18.77 -28.18 -42.88
CA VAL A 310 18.17 -28.62 -44.16
C VAL A 310 18.99 -28.23 -45.40
N ARG A 311 20.00 -27.34 -45.31
CA ARG A 311 20.90 -27.10 -46.47
C ARG A 311 21.53 -28.43 -46.90
N PRO A 312 21.27 -28.92 -48.12
CA PRO A 312 21.77 -30.22 -48.55
C PRO A 312 23.30 -30.24 -48.50
N ARG A 313 23.88 -31.34 -48.02
CA ARG A 313 25.26 -31.77 -48.32
C ARG A 313 25.40 -32.06 -49.82
N ALA A 314 25.12 -31.10 -50.69
CA ALA A 314 25.12 -31.28 -52.14
C ALA A 314 26.26 -30.46 -52.78
N VAL A 315 27.51 -30.67 -52.36
CA VAL A 315 28.71 -30.36 -53.16
C VAL A 315 29.96 -31.17 -52.71
N ALA A 316 29.80 -32.38 -52.15
CA ALA A 316 30.96 -33.18 -51.68
C ALA A 316 31.00 -34.59 -52.30
N ALA A 317 30.55 -34.71 -53.54
CA ALA A 317 30.71 -35.91 -54.37
C ALA A 317 30.57 -35.52 -55.85
N GLU A 318 31.53 -34.75 -56.36
CA GLU A 318 31.93 -34.74 -57.77
C GLU A 318 33.46 -34.75 -57.83
#